data_AF-A0A821LUK4-F1
#
_entry.id   AF-A0A821LUK4-F1
#
_cell.length_a   1.000
_cell.length_b   1.000
_cell.length_c   1.000
_cell.angle_alpha   90.00
_cell.angle_beta   90.00
_cell.angle_gamma   90.00
#
_symmetry.space_group_name_H-M   'P 1'
#
loop_
_entity.id
_entity.type
_entity.pdbx_description
1 polymer ?
#
loop_
_entity_poly.entity_id
_entity_poly.type
_entity_poly.pdbx_seq_one_letter_code
_entity_poly.pdbx_strand_id
1 'polypeptide(L)' 'VSELNLIFAHIDYVEEFLLETNIRLPRLTILGIKYESLAMVTNNFTNDAARFNCSQLQYIMIPEPFVRPENFHSYFPLL' A
#
# COMPACT_ATOMS: atom_id res chain seq x y z
N VAL A 1 3.56 -6.16 16.41
CA VAL A 1 2.83 -5.59 15.26
C VAL A 1 3.67 -4.44 14.74
N SER A 2 3.98 -4.40 13.45
CA SER A 2 4.76 -3.30 12.84
C SER A 2 3.82 -2.42 12.03
N GLU A 3 3.97 -1.11 12.18
CA GLU A 3 3.13 -0.09 11.57
C GLU A 3 3.98 0.96 10.86
N LEU A 4 3.49 1.45 9.73
CA LEU A 4 4.08 2.53 8.95
C LEU A 4 2.96 3.48 8.56
N ASN A 5 3.15 4.77 8.81
CA ASN A 5 2.18 5.79 8.47
C ASN A 5 2.76 6.72 7.40
N LEU A 6 2.18 6.68 6.21
CA LEU A 6 2.53 7.46 5.03
C LEU A 6 1.46 8.51 4.67
N ILE A 7 0.46 8.76 5.53
CA ILE A 7 -0.64 9.69 5.22
C ILE A 7 -0.13 11.10 4.86
N PHE A 8 0.96 11.54 5.49
CA PHE A 8 1.60 12.85 5.23
C PHE A 8 2.97 12.71 4.56
N ALA A 9 3.32 11.51 4.10
CA ALA A 9 4.59 11.29 3.42
C ALA A 9 4.55 11.86 2.00
N HIS A 10 5.72 12.27 1.51
CA HIS A 10 5.89 12.58 0.10
C HIS A 10 5.70 11.32 -0.76
N ILE A 11 5.23 11.49 -2.00
CA ILE A 11 4.92 10.37 -2.91
C ILE A 11 6.13 9.48 -3.17
N ASP A 12 7.34 10.06 -3.25
CA ASP A 12 8.58 9.30 -3.47
C ASP A 12 8.80 8.23 -2.38
N TYR A 13 8.45 8.52 -1.12
CA TYR A 13 8.55 7.54 -0.03
C TYR A 13 7.49 6.43 -0.13
N VAL A 14 6.33 6.77 -0.68
CA VAL A 14 5.27 5.79 -0.95
C VAL A 14 5.69 4.86 -2.08
N GLU A 15 6.26 5.41 -3.16
CA GLU A 15 6.82 4.65 -4.28
C GLU A 15 7.96 3.75 -3.81
N GLU A 16 8.91 4.29 -3.04
CA GLU A 16 10.05 3.51 -2.55
C GLU A 16 9.63 2.34 -1.66
N PHE A 17 8.60 2.54 -0.84
CA PHE A 17 8.04 1.49 0.00
C PHE A 17 7.27 0.45 -0.81
N LEU A 18 6.30 0.87 -1.62
CA LEU A 18 5.41 -0.06 -2.30
C LEU A 18 6.11 -0.80 -3.44
N LEU A 19 6.97 -0.15 -4.22
CA LEU A 19 7.62 -0.72 -5.42
C LEU A 19 8.92 -1.46 -5.13
N GLU A 20 9.26 -1.68 -3.86
CA GLU A 20 10.41 -2.49 -3.44
C GLU A 20 11.76 -2.00 -4.00
N THR A 21 11.91 -0.69 -4.24
CA THR A 21 13.15 -0.19 -4.85
C THR A 21 14.33 -0.26 -3.89
N ASN A 22 14.11 -0.19 -2.56
CA ASN A 22 15.16 -0.38 -1.54
C ASN A 22 14.72 -1.01 -0.21
N ILE A 23 13.43 -1.19 0.05
CA ILE A 23 12.92 -1.43 1.40
C ILE A 23 12.39 -2.86 1.55
N ARG A 24 13.23 -3.76 2.06
CA ARG A 24 12.78 -5.07 2.55
C ARG A 24 12.32 -4.94 4.01
N LEU A 25 11.05 -4.62 4.23
CA LEU A 25 10.43 -4.68 5.56
C LEU A 25 9.58 -5.97 5.68
N PRO A 26 10.18 -7.12 6.02
CA PRO A 26 9.54 -8.43 5.93
C PRO A 26 8.34 -8.67 6.87
N ARG A 27 7.87 -7.65 7.60
CA ARG A 27 6.86 -7.79 8.66
C ARG A 27 5.96 -6.57 8.86
N LEU A 28 5.85 -5.69 7.87
CA LEU A 28 4.87 -4.60 8.00
C LEU A 28 3.46 -5.17 7.88
N THR A 29 2.67 -5.03 8.94
CA THR A 29 1.31 -5.56 9.01
C THR A 29 0.25 -4.47 8.91
N ILE A 30 0.61 -3.22 9.21
CA ILE A 30 -0.31 -2.08 9.25
C ILE A 30 0.28 -0.95 8.41
N LEU A 31 -0.50 -0.43 7.46
CA LEU A 31 -0.13 0.72 6.64
C LEU A 31 -1.17 1.83 6.74
N GLY A 32 -0.77 3.02 7.15
CA GLY A 32 -1.54 4.25 6.96
C GLY A 32 -1.15 4.91 5.65
N ILE A 33 -2.09 5.20 4.76
CA ILE A 33 -1.81 5.81 3.45
C ILE A 33 -3.05 6.53 2.91
N LYS A 34 -2.86 7.58 2.11
CA LYS A 34 -3.95 8.19 1.34
C LYS A 34 -4.34 7.33 0.16
N TYR A 35 -5.64 7.24 -0.13
CA TYR A 35 -6.11 6.43 -1.27
C TYR A 35 -5.49 6.88 -2.59
N GLU A 36 -5.38 8.20 -2.81
CA GLU A 36 -4.80 8.78 -4.02
C GLU A 36 -3.36 8.33 -4.25
N SER A 37 -2.52 8.37 -3.20
CA SER A 37 -1.13 7.92 -3.27
C SER A 37 -1.05 6.42 -3.55
N LEU A 38 -1.89 5.61 -2.89
CA LEU A 38 -1.96 4.17 -3.14
C LEU A 38 -2.36 3.86 -4.59
N ALA A 39 -3.40 4.53 -5.10
CA ALA A 39 -3.87 4.36 -6.46
C ALA A 39 -2.82 4.81 -7.49
N MET A 40 -2.12 5.92 -7.23
CA MET A 40 -1.05 6.41 -8.11
C MET A 40 0.09 5.39 -8.23
N VAL A 41 0.62 4.90 -7.12
CA VAL A 41 1.78 3.98 -7.12
C VAL A 41 1.44 2.60 -7.65
N THR A 42 0.23 2.10 -7.34
CA THR A 42 -0.25 0.82 -7.88
C THR A 42 -0.75 0.92 -9.32
N ASN A 43 -0.71 2.12 -9.93
CA ASN A 43 -1.34 2.41 -11.21
C ASN A 43 -2.79 1.89 -11.27
N ASN A 44 -3.61 2.32 -10.32
CA ASN A 44 -4.97 1.83 -10.09
C ASN A 44 -5.05 0.30 -9.96
N PHE A 45 -4.15 -0.29 -9.16
CA PHE A 45 -4.11 -1.74 -8.92
C PHE A 45 -3.86 -2.57 -10.19
N THR A 46 -2.97 -2.07 -11.07
CA THR A 46 -2.49 -2.79 -12.27
C THR A 46 -0.98 -3.03 -12.28
N ASN A 47 -0.22 -2.39 -11.38
CA ASN A 47 1.22 -2.58 -11.22
C ASN A 47 1.56 -3.72 -10.24
N ASP A 48 1.87 -4.89 -10.77
CA ASP A 48 2.20 -6.08 -9.98
C ASP A 48 3.43 -5.92 -9.06
N ALA A 49 4.33 -4.95 -9.32
CA ALA A 49 5.48 -4.71 -8.45
C ALA A 49 5.05 -4.32 -7.02
N ALA A 50 3.99 -3.51 -6.89
CA ALA A 50 3.46 -3.12 -5.58
C ALA A 50 2.69 -4.26 -4.88
N ARG A 51 2.26 -5.28 -5.64
CA ARG A 51 1.38 -6.34 -5.15
C ARG A 51 2.05 -7.20 -4.08
N PHE A 52 3.34 -7.49 -4.23
CA PHE A 52 4.07 -8.31 -3.27
C PHE A 52 4.10 -7.68 -1.87
N ASN A 53 4.47 -6.41 -1.76
CA ASN A 53 4.51 -5.70 -0.48
C ASN A 53 3.11 -5.48 0.12
N CYS A 54 2.13 -5.13 -0.72
CA CYS A 54 0.74 -4.99 -0.27
C CYS A 54 0.19 -6.32 0.28
N SER A 55 0.61 -7.47 -0.27
CA SER A 55 0.07 -8.78 0.11
C SER A 55 0.33 -9.19 1.56
N GLN A 56 1.32 -8.56 2.19
CA GLN A 56 1.73 -8.83 3.57
C GLN A 56 0.93 -7.99 4.60
N LEU A 57 0.19 -6.99 4.14
CA LEU A 57 -0.58 -6.09 5.00
C LEU A 57 -1.85 -6.77 5.52
N GLN A 58 -2.04 -6.70 6.84
CA GLN A 58 -3.21 -7.22 7.55
C GLN A 58 -4.17 -6.10 7.97
N TYR A 59 -3.74 -4.85 7.86
CA TYR A 59 -4.58 -3.68 8.07
C TYR A 59 -4.11 -2.52 7.19
N ILE A 60 -5.08 -1.79 6.62
CA ILE A 60 -4.82 -0.53 5.94
C ILE A 60 -5.71 0.57 6.53
N MET A 61 -5.08 1.68 6.91
CA MET A 61 -5.76 2.88 7.37
C MET A 61 -5.77 3.90 6.24
N ILE A 62 -6.95 4.11 5.65
CA ILE A 62 -7.19 5.14 4.64
C ILE A 62 -8.14 6.15 5.28
N PRO A 63 -7.71 7.40 5.53
CA PRO A 63 -8.51 8.38 6.24
C PRO A 63 -9.69 8.91 5.42
N GLU A 64 -9.61 8.81 4.09
CA GLU A 64 -10.69 9.23 3.19
C GLU A 64 -11.67 8.08 2.85
N PRO A 65 -12.95 8.38 2.61
CA PRO A 65 -13.86 7.41 2.02
C PRO A 65 -13.37 6.97 0.64
N PHE A 66 -13.33 5.67 0.38
CA PHE A 66 -13.00 5.13 -0.94
C PHE A 66 -13.84 3.89 -1.25
N VAL A 67 -14.00 3.60 -2.55
CA VAL A 67 -14.62 2.37 -3.03
C VAL A 67 -13.51 1.41 -3.39
N ARG A 68 -13.59 0.17 -2.89
CA ARG A 68 -12.61 -0.89 -3.24
C ARG A 68 -12.74 -1.20 -4.75
N PRO A 69 -11.69 -0.99 -5.56
CA PRO A 69 -11.71 -1.39 -6.96
C PRO A 69 -11.69 -2.91 -7.11
N GLU A 70 -12.04 -3.42 -8.29
CA GLU A 70 -12.16 -4.86 -8.58
C GLU A 70 -10.90 -5.65 -8.19
N ASN A 71 -9.71 -5.11 -8.50
CA ASN A 71 -8.44 -5.77 -8.20
C ASN A 71 -7.94 -5.58 -6.77
N PHE A 72 -8.67 -4.86 -5.90
CA PHE A 72 -8.21 -4.52 -4.54
C PHE A 72 -7.82 -5.78 -3.74
N HIS A 73 -8.65 -6.82 -3.79
CA HIS A 73 -8.39 -8.07 -3.05
C HIS A 73 -7.12 -8.80 -3.52
N SER A 74 -6.73 -8.63 -4.79
CA SER A 74 -5.50 -9.24 -5.32
C SER A 74 -4.22 -8.61 -4.75
N TYR A 75 -4.30 -7.35 -4.31
CA TYR A 75 -3.21 -6.62 -3.64
C TYR A 75 -3.25 -6.83 -2.12
N PHE A 76 -4.43 -7.00 -1.54
CA PHE A 76 -4.62 -7.15 -0.10
C PHE A 76 -5.43 -8.40 0.26
N PRO A 77 -4.89 -9.61 0.06
CA PRO A 77 -5.58 -10.86 0.34
C PRO A 77 -5.85 -11.12 1.83
N LEU A 78 -5.19 -10.39 2.74
CA LEU A 78 -5.33 -10.53 4.19
C LEU A 78 -6.27 -9.49 4.83
N LEU A 79 -6.94 -8.64 4.03
CA LEU A 79 -7.87 -7.56 4.46
C LEU A 79 -9.36 -7.89 4.27
#